data_AF-A0AAU3XND2-F1
#
_entry.id   AF-A0AAU3XND2-F1
#
_cell.length_a   1.000
_cell.length_b   1.000
_cell.length_c   1.000
_cell.angle_alpha   90.00
_cell.angle_beta   90.00
_cell.angle_gamma   90.00
#
_symmetry.space_group_name_H-M   'P 1'
#
loop_
_entity.id
_entity.type
_entity.pdbx_description
1 polymer ?
#
loop_
_entity_poly.entity_id
_entity_poly.type
_entity_poly.pdbx_seq_one_letter_code
_entity_poly.pdbx_strand_id
1 'polypeptide(L)'
;MTGPDALRRENGIVLDAVQALLGLISSDVIAVAVLVEAHRVELTFWVRGRTPEIEEDVDQAVFELDALFSEEHPLIESRIHVGHPDPTMLGSYGRMIYWAK
;
A
#
# COMPACT_ATOMS: atom_id res chain seq x y z
N MET A 1 -18.74 4.30 3.38
CA MET A 1 -19.62 4.30 2.19
C MET A 1 -19.66 2.88 1.65
N THR A 2 -20.80 2.19 1.69
CA THR A 2 -20.95 0.83 1.13
C THR A 2 -21.89 0.90 -0.08
N GLY A 3 -21.30 0.95 -1.27
CA GLY A 3 -22.02 1.07 -2.55
C GLY A 3 -21.09 0.84 -3.75
N PRO A 4 -21.64 0.68 -4.97
CA PRO A 4 -20.86 0.38 -6.17
C PRO A 4 -19.77 1.42 -6.48
N ASP A 5 -19.99 2.69 -6.16
CA ASP A 5 -19.00 3.75 -6.34
C ASP A 5 -17.82 3.64 -5.37
N ALA A 6 -18.08 3.19 -4.13
CA ALA A 6 -17.02 2.94 -3.15
C ALA A 6 -16.11 1.79 -3.59
N LEU A 7 -16.70 0.70 -4.12
CA LEU A 7 -15.93 -0.41 -4.68
C LEU A 7 -15.14 0.00 -5.93
N ARG A 8 -15.71 0.84 -6.79
CA ARG A 8 -15.00 1.36 -7.97
C ARG A 8 -13.80 2.20 -7.55
N ARG A 9 -13.97 3.11 -6.57
CA ARG A 9 -12.87 3.92 -6.03
C ARG A 9 -11.79 3.06 -5.39
N GLU A 10 -12.17 2.12 -4.53
CA GLU A 10 -11.24 1.19 -3.90
C GLU A 10 -10.46 0.38 -4.95
N ASN A 11 -11.13 -0.17 -5.97
CA ASN A 11 -10.46 -0.91 -7.03
C ASN A 11 -9.50 -0.04 -7.83
N GLY A 12 -9.85 1.22 -8.12
CA GLY A 12 -8.97 2.17 -8.79
C GLY A 12 -7.69 2.39 -7.99
N ILE A 13 -7.84 2.79 -6.71
CA ILE A 13 -6.71 3.04 -5.81
C ILE A 13 -5.84 1.79 -5.62
N VAL A 14 -6.44 0.60 -5.54
CA VAL A 14 -5.68 -0.66 -5.45
C VAL A 14 -4.82 -0.88 -6.70
N LEU A 15 -5.34 -0.58 -7.89
CA LEU A 15 -4.58 -0.68 -9.14
C LEU A 15 -3.47 0.36 -9.20
N ASP A 16 -3.74 1.60 -8.80
CA ASP A 16 -2.76 2.67 -8.74
C ASP A 16 -1.64 2.33 -7.74
N ALA A 17 -1.99 1.78 -6.57
CA ALA A 17 -1.01 1.32 -5.58
C ALA A 17 -0.14 0.18 -6.11
N VAL A 18 -0.72 -0.78 -6.83
CA VAL A 18 0.05 -1.83 -7.51
C VAL A 18 1.00 -1.21 -8.53
N GLN A 19 0.54 -0.24 -9.32
CA GLN A 19 1.35 0.43 -10.33
C GLN A 19 2.50 1.24 -9.72
N ALA A 20 2.24 1.99 -8.64
CA ALA A 20 3.24 2.76 -7.90
C ALA A 20 4.36 1.86 -7.34
N LEU A 21 4.03 0.62 -6.98
CA LEU A 21 5.00 -0.35 -6.47
C LEU A 21 5.80 -1.06 -7.58
N LEU A 22 5.41 -0.96 -8.85
CA LEU A 22 6.13 -1.61 -9.93
C LEU A 22 7.53 -1.00 -10.09
N GLY A 23 8.55 -1.79 -9.75
CA GLY A 23 9.96 -1.38 -9.80
C GLY A 23 10.56 -0.96 -8.46
N LEU A 24 9.76 -0.90 -7.39
CA LEU A 24 10.18 -0.48 -6.04
C LEU A 24 10.17 -1.62 -5.01
N ILE A 25 9.87 -2.85 -5.42
CA ILE A 25 9.82 -3.99 -4.49
C ILE A 25 11.24 -4.54 -4.30
N SER A 26 11.96 -3.98 -3.33
CA SER A 26 13.18 -4.56 -2.79
C SER A 26 12.95 -6.02 -2.37
N SER A 27 13.99 -6.86 -2.48
CA SER A 27 13.94 -8.26 -2.02
C SER A 27 13.70 -8.40 -0.51
N ASP A 28 13.82 -7.31 0.23
CA ASP A 28 13.54 -7.25 1.66
C ASP A 28 12.07 -6.96 1.99
N VAL A 29 11.24 -6.60 1.00
CA VAL A 29 9.79 -6.49 1.16
C VAL A 29 9.18 -7.90 1.12
N ILE A 30 8.45 -8.26 2.18
CA ILE A 30 7.75 -9.54 2.35
C ILE A 30 6.31 -9.43 1.84
N ALA A 31 5.62 -8.36 2.19
CA ALA A 31 4.22 -8.17 1.83
C ALA A 31 3.86 -6.68 1.81
N VAL A 32 2.85 -6.33 1.02
CA VAL A 32 2.27 -4.99 1.00
C VAL A 32 0.75 -5.09 0.96
N ALA A 33 0.09 -4.34 1.84
CA ALA A 33 -1.36 -4.18 1.85
C ALA A 33 -1.74 -2.72 1.66
N VAL A 34 -2.92 -2.51 1.09
CA VAL A 34 -3.54 -1.19 0.93
C VAL A 34 -4.90 -1.16 1.63
N LEU A 35 -5.08 -0.19 2.51
CA LEU A 35 -6.36 0.12 3.11
C LEU A 35 -6.88 1.42 2.50
N VAL A 36 -8.09 1.37 1.94
CA VAL A 36 -8.72 2.53 1.31
C VAL A 36 -9.90 2.99 2.16
N GLU A 37 -9.81 4.23 2.63
CA GLU A 37 -10.87 4.92 3.35
C GLU A 37 -11.36 6.13 2.54
N ALA A 38 -12.38 6.82 3.05
CA ALA A 38 -13.01 7.93 2.32
C ALA A 38 -12.03 9.05 1.93
N HIS A 39 -11.09 9.40 2.81
CA HIS A 39 -10.13 10.50 2.58
C HIS A 39 -8.68 10.10 2.87
N ARG A 40 -8.42 8.81 3.01
CA ARG A 40 -7.12 8.27 3.39
C ARG A 40 -6.84 6.98 2.63
N VAL A 41 -5.58 6.81 2.26
CA VAL A 41 -5.03 5.55 1.76
C VAL A 41 -3.84 5.21 2.64
N GLU A 42 -3.85 4.01 3.21
CA GLU A 42 -2.75 3.53 4.05
C GLU A 42 -2.04 2.38 3.33
N LEU A 43 -0.74 2.53 3.07
CA LEU A 43 0.13 1.48 2.57
C LEU A 43 0.86 0.84 3.75
N THR A 44 0.63 -0.45 3.97
CA THR A 44 1.31 -1.21 5.02
C THR A 44 2.32 -2.15 4.41
N PHE A 45 3.58 -1.99 4.78
CA PHE A 45 4.72 -2.77 4.32
C PHE A 45 5.16 -3.73 5.44
N TRP A 46 5.37 -4.98 5.07
CA TRP A 46 6.09 -5.95 5.90
C TRP A 46 7.45 -6.18 5.27
N VAL A 47 8.50 -6.02 6.06
CA VAL A 47 9.89 -6.09 5.59
C VAL A 47 10.73 -7.01 6.47
N ARG A 48 11.77 -7.62 5.90
CA ARG A 48 12.73 -8.45 6.64
C ARG A 48 13.53 -7.65 7.66
N GLY A 49 13.88 -6.43 7.30
CA GLY A 49 14.60 -5.48 8.15
C GLY A 49 14.27 -4.06 7.73
N ARG A 50 14.32 -3.13 8.69
CA ARG A 50 14.12 -1.71 8.43
C ARG A 50 15.49 -1.09 8.13
N THR A 51 15.71 -0.71 6.88
CA THR A 51 16.95 -0.10 6.39
C THR A 51 16.66 1.25 5.72
N PRO A 52 17.64 2.14 5.52
CA PRO A 52 17.43 3.38 4.79
C PRO A 52 16.88 3.17 3.38
N GLU A 53 17.33 2.13 2.68
CA GLU A 53 16.86 1.79 1.34
C GLU A 53 15.36 1.43 1.34
N ILE A 54 14.89 0.73 2.38
CA ILE A 54 13.46 0.44 2.54
C ILE A 54 12.65 1.71 2.81
N GLU A 55 13.19 2.66 3.57
CA GLU A 55 12.51 3.95 3.79
C GLU A 55 12.41 4.74 2.47
N GLU A 56 13.49 4.78 1.69
CA GLU A 56 13.51 5.42 0.37
C GLU A 56 12.52 4.75 -0.60
N ASP A 57 12.46 3.42 -0.62
CA ASP A 57 11.49 2.67 -1.44
C ASP A 57 10.03 2.99 -1.03
N VAL A 58 9.77 3.10 0.27
CA VAL A 58 8.44 3.45 0.80
C VAL A 58 8.06 4.89 0.47
N ASP A 59 8.98 5.83 0.66
CA ASP A 59 8.78 7.24 0.31
C ASP A 59 8.54 7.40 -1.20
N GLN A 60 9.31 6.68 -2.03
CA GLN A 60 9.10 6.67 -3.47
C GLN A 60 7.74 6.06 -3.83
N ALA A 61 7.33 4.96 -3.20
CA ALA A 61 6.02 4.35 -3.46
C ALA A 61 4.85 5.30 -3.10
N VAL A 62 4.97 6.04 -2.00
CA VAL A 62 3.99 7.08 -1.63
C VAL A 62 3.97 8.20 -2.65
N PHE A 63 5.14 8.68 -3.09
CA PHE A 63 5.26 9.73 -4.10
C PHE A 63 4.64 9.31 -5.45
N GLU A 64 4.97 8.11 -5.93
CA GLU A 64 4.43 7.58 -7.19
C GLU A 64 2.90 7.38 -7.11
N LEU A 65 2.39 6.90 -5.97
CA LEU A 65 0.95 6.76 -5.77
C LEU A 65 0.24 8.12 -5.80
N ASP A 66 0.78 9.13 -5.12
CA ASP A 66 0.21 10.49 -5.16
C ASP A 66 0.20 11.07 -6.58
N ALA A 67 1.27 10.83 -7.35
CA ALA A 67 1.38 11.29 -8.73
C ALA A 67 0.38 10.63 -9.69
N LEU A 68 -0.14 9.45 -9.36
CA LEU A 68 -1.18 8.76 -10.15
C LEU A 68 -2.58 9.34 -9.90
N PHE A 69 -2.79 10.09 -8.83
CA PHE A 69 -4.06 10.74 -8.56
C PHE A 69 -4.23 12.02 -9.40
N SER A 70 -5.37 12.14 -10.09
CA SER A 70 -5.61 13.23 -11.05
C SER A 70 -6.45 14.39 -10.52
N GLU A 71 -7.30 14.16 -9.51
CA GLU A 71 -8.27 15.16 -9.03
C GLU A 71 -8.45 15.14 -7.49
N GLU A 72 -8.60 13.94 -6.90
CA GLU A 72 -8.71 13.77 -5.46
C GLU A 72 -7.39 13.19 -4.92
N HIS A 73 -6.71 13.97 -4.08
CA HIS A 73 -5.49 13.54 -3.37
C HIS A 73 -5.88 13.17 -1.93
N PRO A 74 -6.22 11.89 -1.65
CA PRO A 74 -6.41 11.46 -0.27
C PRO A 74 -5.10 11.61 0.51
N LEU A 75 -5.20 11.71 1.84
CA LEU A 75 -4.01 11.58 2.68
C LEU A 75 -3.41 10.19 2.48
N ILE A 76 -2.16 10.11 2.02
CA ILE A 76 -1.43 8.85 1.92
C ILE A 76 -0.56 8.70 3.15
N GLU A 77 -0.77 7.61 3.89
CA GLU A 77 0.06 7.22 5.03
C GLU A 77 0.78 5.92 4.69
N SER A 78 2.01 5.77 5.21
CA SER A 78 2.75 4.52 5.13
C SER A 78 3.02 3.97 6.53
N ARG A 79 3.03 2.64 6.65
CA ARG A 79 3.46 1.92 7.86
C ARG A 79 4.44 0.83 7.48
N ILE A 80 5.49 0.70 8.28
CA ILE A 80 6.51 -0.35 8.11
C ILE A 80 6.49 -1.25 9.35
N HIS A 81 6.27 -2.53 9.12
CA HIS A 81 6.40 -3.59 10.11
C HIS A 81 7.60 -4.47 9.77
N VAL A 82 8.44 -4.76 10.76
CA VAL A 82 9.52 -5.74 10.62
C VAL A 82 8.99 -7.13 10.95
N GLY A 83 9.19 -8.09 10.05
CA GLY A 83 8.70 -9.45 10.16
C GLY A 83 7.53 -9.73 9.19
N HIS A 84 6.85 -10.86 9.40
CA HIS A 84 5.78 -11.32 8.51
C HIS A 84 4.41 -10.76 8.93
N PRO A 85 3.47 -10.59 7.99
CA PRO A 85 2.08 -10.27 8.32
C PRO A 85 1.44 -11.39 9.14
N ASP A 86 0.59 -11.02 10.10
CA ASP A 86 -0.25 -11.98 10.81
C ASP A 86 -1.42 -12.41 9.90
N PRO A 87 -1.52 -13.69 9.48
CA PRO A 87 -2.59 -14.14 8.60
C PRO A 87 -3.99 -13.98 9.21
N THR A 88 -4.10 -13.90 10.54
CA THR A 88 -5.39 -13.76 11.23
C THR A 88 -5.93 -12.33 11.17
N MET A 89 -5.07 -11.36 10.83
CA MET A 89 -5.39 -9.93 10.80
C MET A 89 -5.52 -9.39 9.37
N LEU A 90 -5.44 -10.24 8.34
CA LEU A 90 -5.48 -9.81 6.92
C LEU A 90 -6.66 -8.91 6.58
N GLY A 91 -7.85 -9.19 7.12
CA GLY A 91 -9.04 -8.37 6.89
C GLY A 91 -8.95 -6.95 7.49
N SER A 92 -8.10 -6.73 8.49
CA SER A 92 -7.87 -5.42 9.10
C SER A 92 -6.84 -4.57 8.36
N TYR A 93 -6.01 -5.19 7.50
CA TYR A 93 -5.00 -4.52 6.70
C TYR A 93 -5.53 -3.97 5.37
N GLY A 94 -6.81 -4.20 5.07
CA GLY A 94 -7.38 -3.93 3.75
C GLY A 94 -7.06 -5.05 2.75
N ARG A 95 -6.66 -4.69 1.53
CA ARG A 95 -6.32 -5.65 0.48
C ARG A 95 -4.83 -5.91 0.43
N MET A 96 -4.43 -7.17 0.55
CA MET A 96 -3.06 -7.60 0.27
C MET A 96 -2.80 -7.54 -1.24
N ILE A 97 -1.88 -6.67 -1.66
CA ILE A 97 -1.54 -6.45 -3.07
C ILE A 97 -0.23 -7.10 -3.48
N TYR A 98 0.62 -7.44 -2.50
CA TYR A 98 1.84 -8.21 -2.71
C TYR A 98 2.11 -9.13 -1.52
N TRP A 99 2.55 -10.36 -1.79
CA TRP A 99 3.09 -11.27 -0.79
C TRP A 99 4.14 -12.17 -1.45
N ALA A 100 5.40 -12.00 -1.04
CA ALA A 100 6.51 -12.85 -1.41
C ALA A 100 6.28 -14.30 -0.96
N LYS A 101 6.65 -15.26 -1.81
CA LYS A 101 6.59 -16.69 -1.47
C LYS A 101 7.77 -17.13 -0.61
#